data_AF-A0A1R4H4Z7-F1
#
_entry.id   AF-A0A1R4H4Z7-F1
#
_cell.length_a   1.000
_cell.length_b   1.000
_cell.length_c   1.000
_cell.angle_alpha   90.00
_cell.angle_beta   90.00
_cell.angle_gamma   90.00
#
_symmetry.space_group_name_H-M   'P 1'
#
loop_
_entity.id
_entity.type
_entity.pdbx_description
1 polymer ?
#
loop_
_entity_poly.entity_id
_entity_poly.type
_entity_poly.pdbx_seq_one_letter_code
_entity_poly.pdbx_strand_id
1 'polypeptide(L)' 'MNTHLLQQANVLNIDEQIELVEAIWSNIASRGAAPSTTETQKTELDRRLTDYLDHPNDVIPWNEVKIAAIAKIRQ' A
#
# COMPACT_ATOMS: atom_id res chain seq x y z
N MET A 1 1.00 15.95 -17.06
CA MET A 1 0.05 14.94 -16.53
C MET A 1 -1.12 14.85 -17.50
N ASN A 2 -1.50 13.65 -17.95
CA ASN A 2 -2.58 13.48 -18.93
C ASN A 2 -3.93 13.44 -18.20
N THR A 3 -4.57 14.61 -18.07
CA THR A 3 -5.82 14.80 -17.32
C THR A 3 -7.01 14.06 -17.92
N HIS A 4 -6.99 13.80 -19.24
CA HIS A 4 -8.02 13.03 -19.92
C HIS A 4 -8.04 11.56 -19.46
N LEU A 5 -6.87 10.92 -19.31
CA LEU A 5 -6.79 9.54 -18.80
C LEU A 5 -7.31 9.44 -17.37
N LEU A 6 -7.05 10.46 -16.53
CA LEU A 6 -7.58 10.51 -15.17
C LEU A 6 -9.11 10.66 -15.17
N GLN A 7 -9.67 11.47 -16.07
CA GLN A 7 -11.12 11.58 -16.22
C GLN A 7 -11.75 10.26 -16.65
N GLN A 8 -11.11 9.51 -17.54
CA GLN A 8 -11.57 8.18 -17.96
C GLN A 8 -11.49 7.14 -16.84
N ALA A 9 -10.44 7.17 -16.01
CA ALA A 9 -10.32 6.27 -14.87
C ALA A 9 -11.37 6.59 -13.78
N ASN A 10 -11.64 7.88 -13.53
CA ASN A 10 -12.55 8.31 -12.46
C ASN A 10 -14.04 7.97 -12.70
N VAL A 11 -14.44 7.64 -13.93
CA VAL A 11 -15.82 7.21 -14.24
C VAL A 11 -16.03 5.71 -14.06
N LEU A 12 -14.96 4.93 -13.87
CA LEU A 12 -15.03 3.51 -13.54
C LEU A 12 -15.58 3.32 -12.12
N ASN A 13 -16.14 2.16 -11.82
CA ASN A 13 -16.48 1.84 -10.44
C ASN A 13 -15.20 1.62 -9.60
N ILE A 14 -15.31 1.63 -8.27
CA ILE A 14 -14.13 1.58 -7.40
C ILE A 14 -13.28 0.31 -7.58
N ASP A 15 -13.91 -0.84 -7.86
CA ASP A 15 -13.20 -2.10 -8.06
C ASP A 15 -12.39 -2.07 -9.36
N GLU A 16 -12.98 -1.55 -10.45
CA GLU A 16 -12.31 -1.33 -11.72
C GLU A 16 -11.16 -0.31 -11.61
N GLN A 17 -11.33 0.74 -10.80
CA GLN A 17 -10.26 1.70 -10.54
C GLN A 17 -9.07 1.04 -9.84
N ILE A 18 -9.33 0.20 -8.83
CA ILE A 18 -8.29 -0.54 -8.11
C ILE A 18 -7.58 -1.50 -9.05
N GLU A 19 -8.32 -2.29 -9.84
CA GLU A 19 -7.77 -3.22 -10.82
C GLU A 19 -6.88 -2.49 -11.84
N LEU A 20 -7.31 -1.35 -12.34
CA LEU A 20 -6.52 -0.52 -13.27
C LEU A 20 -5.21 -0.03 -12.62
N VAL A 21 -5.26 0.44 -11.38
CA VAL A 21 -4.08 0.88 -10.64
C VAL A 21 -3.09 -0.27 -10.46
N GLU A 22 -3.58 -1.44 -10.08
CA GLU A 22 -2.76 -2.65 -9.89
C GLU A 22 -2.13 -3.14 -11.21
N ALA A 23 -2.88 -3.13 -12.30
CA ALA A 23 -2.40 -3.52 -13.62
C ALA A 23 -1.28 -2.57 -14.12
N ILE A 24 -1.47 -1.26 -13.96
CA ILE A 24 -0.46 -0.25 -14.31
C ILE A 24 0.80 -0.45 -13.46
N TRP A 25 0.64 -0.63 -12.15
CA TRP A 25 1.76 -0.81 -11.24
C TRP A 25 2.56 -2.09 -11.55
N SER A 26 1.87 -3.21 -11.76
CA SER A 26 2.47 -4.48 -12.14
C SER A 26 3.28 -4.38 -13.43
N ASN A 27 2.75 -3.63 -14.40
CA ASN A 27 3.41 -3.39 -15.68
C ASN A 27 4.64 -2.45 -15.57
N ILE A 28 4.66 -1.52 -14.63
CA ILE A 28 5.86 -0.71 -14.31
C ILE A 28 6.93 -1.60 -13.69
N ALA A 29 6.55 -2.42 -12.71
CA ALA A 29 7.46 -3.33 -12.02
C ALA A 29 8.09 -4.35 -12.98
N SER A 30 7.30 -4.94 -13.89
CA SER A 30 7.79 -5.94 -14.85
C SER A 30 8.83 -5.40 -15.85
N ARG A 31 8.86 -4.08 -16.07
CA ARG A 31 9.88 -3.41 -16.88
C ARG A 31 11.16 -3.06 -16.12
N GLY A 32 11.25 -3.38 -14.82
CA GLY A 32 12.34 -2.93 -13.96
C GLY A 32 12.35 -1.42 -13.73
N ALA A 33 11.23 -0.73 -14.01
CA ALA A 33 11.09 0.72 -13.84
C ALA A 33 10.52 1.10 -12.45
N ALA A 34 10.34 0.11 -11.56
CA ALA A 34 9.99 0.38 -10.18
C ALA A 34 11.14 1.16 -9.52
N PRO A 35 10.84 2.25 -8.79
CA PRO A 35 11.87 3.01 -8.10
C PRO A 35 12.60 2.10 -7.12
N SER A 36 13.93 2.12 -7.16
CA SER A 36 14.74 1.45 -6.16
C SER A 36 14.56 2.12 -4.80
N THR A 37 14.62 1.33 -3.72
CA THR A 37 14.64 1.88 -2.37
C THR A 37 15.89 2.73 -2.17
N THR A 38 15.72 3.93 -1.61
CA THR A 38 16.85 4.75 -1.19
C THR A 38 17.57 4.09 -0.03
N GLU A 39 18.82 4.49 0.24
CA GLU A 39 19.57 3.94 1.36
C GLU A 39 18.86 4.19 2.69
N THR A 40 18.32 5.39 2.89
CA THR A 40 17.51 5.72 4.07
C THR A 40 16.29 4.80 4.22
N GLN A 41 15.61 4.46 3.12
CA GLN A 41 14.49 3.53 3.17
C GLN A 41 14.95 2.11 3.51
N LYS A 42 16.08 1.65 2.98
CA LYS A 42 16.65 0.34 3.32
C LYS A 42 17.02 0.26 4.81
N THR A 43 17.76 1.25 5.32
CA THR A 43 18.11 1.32 6.74
C THR A 43 16.88 1.30 7.64
N GLU A 44 15.81 2.01 7.28
CA GLU A 44 14.57 1.99 8.06
C GLU A 44 13.87 0.62 8.00
N LEU A 45 13.86 -0.05 6.85
CA LEU A 45 13.30 -1.39 6.72
C LEU A 45 14.11 -2.41 7.54
N ASP A 46 15.44 -2.34 7.49
CA ASP A 46 16.32 -3.20 8.30
C ASP A 46 16.09 -2.99 9.79
N ARG A 47 15.99 -1.73 10.23
CA ARG A 47 15.67 -1.38 11.62
C ARG A 47 14.32 -1.96 12.06
N ARG A 48 13.28 -1.82 11.24
CA ARG A 48 11.94 -2.38 11.54
C ARG A 48 11.94 -3.90 11.57
N LEU A 49 12.75 -4.54 10.72
CA LEU A 49 12.87 -5.98 10.71
C LEU A 49 13.55 -6.49 11.99
N THR A 50 14.66 -5.88 12.40
CA THR A 50 15.32 -6.20 13.67
C THR A 50 14.36 -6.02 14.85
N ASP A 51 13.67 -4.89 14.92
CA ASP A 51 12.72 -4.59 15.99
C ASP A 51 11.58 -5.63 16.08
N TYR A 52 11.02 -6.04 14.93
CA TYR A 52 10.01 -7.10 14.88
C TYR A 52 10.56 -8.47 15.32
N LEU A 53 11.79 -8.82 14.92
CA LEU A 53 12.41 -10.08 15.30
C LEU A 53 12.72 -10.14 16.81
N ASP A 54 13.10 -9.02 17.41
CA ASP A 54 13.33 -8.89 18.84
C ASP A 54 12.01 -8.87 19.63
N HIS A 55 10.93 -8.34 19.04
CA HIS A 55 9.62 -8.18 19.66
C HIS A 55 8.48 -8.81 18.83
N PRO A 56 8.45 -10.14 18.59
CA PRO A 56 7.51 -10.76 17.66
C PRO A 56 6.04 -10.66 18.09
N ASN A 57 5.80 -10.39 19.37
CA ASN A 57 4.47 -10.22 19.95
C ASN A 57 4.07 -8.74 20.11
N ASP A 58 4.93 -7.78 19.74
CA ASP A 58 4.57 -6.36 19.70
C ASP A 58 3.76 -6.04 18.44
N VAL A 59 2.61 -6.70 18.34
CA VAL A 59 1.68 -6.62 17.23
C VAL A 59 0.26 -6.51 17.76
N ILE A 60 -0.59 -5.80 17.03
CA ILE A 60 -2.03 -5.81 17.28
C ILE A 60 -2.67 -6.80 16.31
N PRO A 61 -3.43 -7.80 16.79
CA PRO A 61 -4.14 -8.72 15.92
C PRO A 61 -5.06 -7.96 14.94
N TRP A 62 -5.07 -8.39 13.67
CA TRP A 62 -5.91 -7.75 12.64
C TRP A 62 -7.38 -7.60 13.04
N ASN A 63 -7.92 -8.59 13.75
CA ASN A 63 -9.30 -8.53 14.23
C ASN A 63 -9.55 -7.33 15.15
N GLU A 64 -8.62 -7.02 16.05
CA GLU A 64 -8.73 -5.86 16.95
C GLU A 64 -8.64 -4.55 16.18
N VAL A 65 -7.70 -4.44 15.22
CA VAL A 65 -7.59 -3.27 14.33
C VAL A 65 -8.88 -3.05 13.54
N LYS A 66 -9.45 -4.12 12.97
CA LYS A 66 -10.69 -4.07 12.19
C LYS A 66 -11.88 -3.62 13.04
N ILE A 67 -12.03 -4.18 14.25
CA ILE A 67 -13.08 -3.78 15.19
C ILE A 67 -12.96 -2.30 15.52
N ALA A 68 -11.76 -1.82 15.86
CA ALA A 68 -11.51 -0.42 16.18
C ALA A 68 -11.79 0.51 14.99
N ALA A 69 -11.40 0.12 13.77
CA ALA A 69 -11.67 0.89 12.56
C ALA A 69 -13.17 1.01 12.26
N ILE A 70 -13.92 -0.09 12.35
CA ILE A 70 -15.39 -0.08 12.14
C ILE A 70 -16.09 0.77 13.21
N ALA A 71 -15.65 0.67 14.47
CA ALA A 71 -16.22 1.47 15.55
C ALA A 71 -16.06 2.98 15.29
N LYS A 72 -14.92 3.42 14.75
CA LYS A 72 -14.68 4.83 14.37
C LYS A 72 -15.57 5.32 13.24
N ILE A 73 -15.89 4.48 12.25
CA ILE A 73 -16.76 4.85 11.11
C ILE A 73 -18.22 5.07 11.56
N ARG A 74 -18.62 4.50 12.70
CA ARG A 74 -19.99 4.58 13.24
C ARG A 74 -20.23 5.75 14.19
N GLN A 75 -19.21 6.53 14.53
CA GLN A 75 -19.30 7.77 15.32
C GLN A 75 -19.46 8.97 14.40
#